data_AF-A0A7I9VF30-F1
#
_entry.id   AF-A0A7I9VF30-F1
#
_cell.length_a   1.000
_cell.length_b   1.000
_cell.length_c   1.000
_cell.angle_alpha   90.00
_cell.angle_beta   90.00
_cell.angle_gamma   90.00
#
_symmetry.space_group_name_H-M   'P 1'
#
loop_
_entity.id
_entity.type
_entity.pdbx_description
1 polymer ?
#
loop_
_entity_poly.entity_id
_entity_poly.type
_entity_poly.pdbx_seq_one_letter_code
_entity_poly.pdbx_strand_id
1 'polypeptide(L)'
;MADPNIHHESHGNHPMSLVAFILMLAGGALSALWLITLADLPANRTMNITYGVLALGALVSAAMIFRYLTTHLHHSPVMPDNTPAEIDRYLAKVR
;
A
#
# COMPACT_ATOMS: atom_id res chain seq x y z
N MET A 1 -24.17 -13.40 -28.36
CA MET A 1 -22.91 -14.13 -28.56
C MET A 1 -21.84 -13.35 -27.82
N ALA A 2 -21.30 -13.88 -26.74
CA ALA A 2 -20.25 -13.22 -25.97
C ALA A 2 -18.93 -13.31 -26.74
N ASP A 3 -18.23 -12.19 -26.87
CA ASP A 3 -16.95 -12.08 -27.57
C ASP A 3 -15.90 -12.94 -26.83
N PRO A 4 -15.25 -13.93 -27.46
CA PRO A 4 -14.30 -14.82 -26.80
C PRO A 4 -12.98 -14.15 -26.40
N ASN A 5 -12.76 -12.88 -26.76
CA ASN A 5 -11.53 -12.12 -26.50
C ASN A 5 -11.62 -11.12 -25.33
N ILE A 6 -12.48 -11.34 -24.33
CA ILE A 6 -12.40 -10.56 -23.09
C ILE A 6 -11.21 -11.08 -22.27
N HIS A 7 -10.01 -10.63 -22.63
CA HIS A 7 -8.81 -10.80 -21.82
C HIS A 7 -8.99 -9.93 -20.58
N HIS A 8 -9.06 -10.54 -19.41
CA HIS A 8 -9.15 -9.82 -18.15
C HIS A 8 -7.81 -9.14 -17.88
N GLU A 9 -7.67 -7.88 -18.29
CA GLU A 9 -6.50 -7.07 -17.93
C GLU A 9 -6.53 -6.88 -16.41
N SER A 10 -5.49 -7.39 -15.74
CA SER A 10 -5.30 -7.20 -14.30
C SER A 10 -5.03 -5.72 -14.08
N HIS A 11 -6.05 -4.99 -13.65
CA HIS A 11 -5.96 -3.55 -13.39
C HIS A 11 -4.89 -3.32 -12.31
N GLY A 12 -4.02 -2.32 -12.48
CA GLY A 12 -2.84 -2.04 -11.65
C GLY A 12 -3.08 -1.79 -10.15
N ASN A 13 -4.31 -1.89 -9.67
CA ASN A 13 -4.63 -1.85 -8.24
C ASN A 13 -4.46 -3.25 -7.63
N HIS A 14 -3.23 -3.61 -7.27
CA HIS A 14 -2.96 -4.85 -6.56
C HIS A 14 -3.58 -4.75 -5.15
N PRO A 15 -4.46 -5.66 -4.69
CA PRO A 15 -5.16 -5.55 -3.39
C PRO A 15 -4.19 -5.42 -2.21
N MET A 16 -2.95 -5.89 -2.38
CA MET A 16 -1.89 -5.74 -1.40
C MET A 16 -1.38 -4.29 -1.22
N SER A 17 -1.56 -3.40 -2.22
CA SER A 17 -1.23 -1.97 -2.09
C SER A 17 -2.16 -1.29 -1.08
N LEU A 18 -3.45 -1.66 -1.10
CA LEU A 18 -4.44 -1.18 -0.14
C LEU A 18 -4.11 -1.67 1.27
N VAL A 19 -3.71 -2.94 1.42
CA VAL A 19 -3.26 -3.50 2.70
C VAL A 19 -2.04 -2.73 3.22
N ALA A 20 -1.05 -2.47 2.37
CA ALA A 20 0.14 -1.69 2.73
C ALA A 20 -0.22 -0.26 3.16
N PHE A 21 -1.15 0.38 2.46
CA PHE A 21 -1.64 1.70 2.80
C PHE A 21 -2.34 1.72 4.18
N ILE A 22 -3.22 0.76 4.45
CA ILE A 22 -3.90 0.63 5.75
C ILE A 22 -2.88 0.37 6.87
N LEU A 23 -1.89 -0.51 6.64
CA LEU A 23 -0.81 -0.72 7.62
C LEU A 23 -0.02 0.56 7.88
N MET A 24 0.23 1.37 6.86
CA MET A 24 0.95 2.63 7.01
C MET A 24 0.16 3.63 7.86
N LEU A 25 -1.16 3.75 7.64
CA LEU A 25 -2.03 4.59 8.47
C LEU A 25 -2.11 4.09 9.92
N ALA A 26 -2.30 2.78 10.11
CA ALA A 26 -2.34 2.18 11.43
C ALA A 26 -1.00 2.33 12.17
N GLY A 27 0.13 2.10 11.48
CA GLY A 27 1.46 2.30 12.03
C GLY A 27 1.75 3.75 12.42
N GLY A 28 1.28 4.71 11.61
CA GLY A 28 1.34 6.13 11.95
C GLY A 28 0.51 6.49 13.20
N ALA A 29 -0.72 6.00 13.29
CA ALA A 29 -1.57 6.23 14.47
C ALA A 29 -0.97 5.60 15.74
N LEU A 30 -0.44 4.37 15.64
CA LEU A 30 0.25 3.70 16.75
C LEU A 30 1.54 4.42 17.15
N SER A 31 2.26 5.03 16.19
CA SER A 31 3.44 5.85 16.49
C SER A 31 3.07 7.09 17.31
N ALA A 32 1.92 7.73 17.04
CA ALA A 32 1.44 8.84 17.86
C ALA A 32 1.11 8.39 19.29
N LEU A 33 0.41 7.27 19.45
CA LEU A 33 0.13 6.67 20.78
C LEU A 33 1.42 6.28 21.52
N TRP A 34 2.42 5.79 20.79
CA TRP A 34 3.72 5.48 21.36
C TRP A 34 4.39 6.74 21.92
N LEU A 35 4.39 7.86 21.19
CA LEU A 35 4.95 9.13 21.67
C LEU A 35 4.20 9.69 22.89
N ILE A 36 2.87 9.58 22.92
CA ILE A 36 2.06 10.00 24.08
C ILE A 36 2.44 9.18 25.31
N THR A 37 2.46 7.85 25.18
CA THR A 37 2.84 6.98 26.29
C THR A 37 4.32 7.10 26.67
N LEU A 38 5.17 7.63 25.78
CA LEU A 38 6.58 7.92 26.05
C LEU A 38 6.71 9.11 27.02
N ALA A 39 5.84 10.11 26.88
CA ALA A 39 5.82 11.28 27.75
C ALA A 39 5.38 10.96 29.19
N ASP A 40 4.56 9.93 29.38
CA ASP A 40 4.02 9.49 30.67
C ASP A 40 4.88 8.44 31.39
N LEU A 41 6.12 8.21 30.96
CA LEU A 41 7.00 7.30 31.71
C LEU A 41 7.36 7.90 33.08
N PRO A 42 7.41 7.05 34.13
CA PRO A 42 7.41 5.58 34.09
C PRO A 42 6.02 4.90 34.17
N ALA A 43 4.93 5.63 34.39
CA ALA A 43 3.61 5.06 34.70
C ALA A 43 3.07 4.13 33.59
N ASN A 44 3.32 4.48 32.32
CA ASN A 44 2.77 3.78 31.15
C ASN A 44 3.77 2.87 30.41
N ARG A 45 4.78 2.33 31.12
CA ARG A 45 5.87 1.55 30.51
C ARG A 45 5.40 0.40 29.61
N THR A 46 4.43 -0.39 30.07
CA THR A 46 3.91 -1.55 29.31
C THR A 46 3.22 -1.09 28.02
N MET A 47 2.36 -0.07 28.09
CA MET A 47 1.68 0.47 26.91
C MET A 47 2.67 1.09 25.93
N ASN A 48 3.70 1.77 26.43
CA ASN A 48 4.74 2.34 25.58
C ASN A 48 5.45 1.26 24.74
N ILE A 49 5.86 0.16 25.37
CA ILE A 49 6.51 -0.94 24.65
C ILE A 49 5.56 -1.55 23.61
N THR A 50 4.30 -1.80 23.99
CA THR A 50 3.30 -2.38 23.09
C THR A 50 3.05 -1.51 21.86
N TYR A 51 2.78 -0.22 22.04
CA TYR A 51 2.55 0.69 20.92
C TYR A 51 3.80 0.87 20.05
N GLY A 52 4.99 0.94 20.66
CA GLY A 52 6.24 1.02 19.91
C GLY A 52 6.47 -0.20 19.01
N VAL A 53 6.27 -1.42 19.54
CA VAL A 53 6.43 -2.66 18.77
C VAL A 53 5.39 -2.77 17.65
N LEU A 54 4.11 -2.46 17.95
CA LEU A 54 3.05 -2.51 16.93
C LEU A 54 3.26 -1.46 15.83
N ALA A 55 3.65 -0.24 16.20
CA ALA A 55 3.95 0.82 15.24
C ALA A 55 5.10 0.40 14.31
N LEU A 56 6.19 -0.09 14.88
CA LEU A 56 7.36 -0.52 14.12
C LEU A 56 7.03 -1.69 13.20
N GLY A 57 6.33 -2.71 13.72
CA GLY A 57 5.89 -3.87 12.93
C GLY A 57 5.00 -3.47 11.75
N ALA A 58 4.04 -2.57 11.97
CA ALA A 58 3.14 -2.09 10.93
C ALA A 58 3.89 -1.30 9.84
N LEU A 59 4.76 -0.36 10.25
CA LEU A 59 5.51 0.49 9.30
C LEU A 59 6.51 -0.31 8.48
N VAL A 60 7.27 -1.22 9.11
CA VAL A 60 8.22 -2.09 8.41
C VAL A 60 7.50 -3.01 7.42
N SER A 61 6.39 -3.61 7.83
CA SER A 61 5.60 -4.49 6.95
C SER A 61 5.02 -3.73 5.76
N ALA A 62 4.46 -2.52 5.98
CA ALA A 62 3.99 -1.66 4.90
C ALA A 62 5.12 -1.33 3.90
N ALA A 63 6.29 -0.94 4.42
CA ALA A 63 7.45 -0.62 3.58
C ALA A 63 7.92 -1.83 2.76
N MET A 64 7.95 -3.03 3.36
CA MET A 64 8.30 -4.25 2.65
C MET A 64 7.31 -4.57 1.52
N ILE A 65 6.01 -4.43 1.77
CA ILE A 65 4.99 -4.66 0.74
C ILE A 65 5.15 -3.64 -0.39
N PHE A 66 5.22 -2.35 -0.11
CA PHE A 66 5.40 -1.34 -1.15
C PHE A 66 6.70 -1.55 -1.95
N ARG A 67 7.79 -1.91 -1.28
CA ARG A 67 9.04 -2.27 -1.95
C ARG A 67 8.88 -3.48 -2.86
N TYR A 68 8.19 -4.52 -2.40
CA TYR A 68 7.94 -5.71 -3.21
C TYR A 68 7.10 -5.37 -4.45
N LEU A 69 6.00 -4.62 -4.26
CA LEU A 69 5.13 -4.20 -5.35
C LEU A 69 5.89 -3.37 -6.40
N THR A 70 6.67 -2.38 -5.96
CA THR A 70 7.44 -1.50 -6.86
C THR A 70 8.56 -2.22 -7.60
N THR A 71 9.19 -3.24 -6.99
CA THR A 71 10.34 -3.93 -7.59
C THR A 71 9.98 -5.14 -8.44
N HIS A 72 8.87 -5.83 -8.15
CA HIS A 72 8.54 -7.11 -8.78
C HIS A 72 7.34 -7.04 -9.72
N LEU A 73 6.36 -6.17 -9.46
CA LEU A 73 5.14 -6.16 -10.27
C LEU A 73 5.22 -5.25 -11.48
N HIS A 74 6.23 -4.37 -11.59
CA HIS A 74 6.41 -3.38 -12.68
C HIS A 74 5.21 -2.47 -12.99
N HIS A 75 4.05 -2.71 -12.37
CA HIS A 75 2.86 -1.89 -12.40
C HIS A 75 3.00 -0.79 -11.36
N SER A 76 2.72 0.46 -11.77
CA SER A 76 2.75 1.57 -10.82
C SER A 76 1.69 1.35 -9.72
N PRO A 77 2.03 1.40 -8.42
CA PRO A 77 1.08 1.13 -7.33
C PRO A 77 -0.06 2.16 -7.22
N VAL A 78 0.06 3.29 -7.94
CA VAL A 78 -0.84 4.45 -7.86
C VAL A 78 -1.27 4.95 -9.25
N MET A 79 -0.49 4.65 -10.29
CA MET A 79 -0.78 5.11 -11.65
C MET A 79 -1.33 3.96 -12.49
N PRO A 80 -2.43 4.15 -13.25
CA PRO A 80 -2.86 3.14 -14.21
C PRO A 80 -1.72 2.86 -15.19
N ASP A 81 -1.45 1.58 -15.40
CA ASP A 81 -0.40 1.14 -16.28
C ASP A 81 -0.78 1.43 -17.72
N ASN A 82 0.08 2.14 -18.45
CA ASN A 82 -0.06 2.36 -19.89
C ASN A 82 0.13 1.04 -20.64
N THR A 83 -0.82 0.10 -20.53
CA THR A 83 -0.77 -1.14 -21.31
C THR A 83 -0.81 -0.77 -22.80
N PRO A 84 -0.20 -1.57 -23.70
CA PRO A 84 -0.24 -1.30 -25.13
C PRO A 84 -1.67 -1.11 -25.65
N ALA A 85 -2.64 -1.83 -25.07
CA ALA A 85 -4.06 -1.70 -25.40
C ALA A 85 -4.66 -0.37 -24.93
N GLU A 86 -4.28 0.13 -23.74
CA GLU A 86 -4.72 1.45 -23.27
C GLU A 86 -4.10 2.57 -24.11
N ILE A 87 -2.82 2.47 -24.47
CA ILE A 87 -2.14 3.40 -25.38
C ILE A 87 -2.82 3.42 -26.75
N ASP A 88 -3.10 2.26 -27.34
CA ASP A 88 -3.78 2.16 -28.63
C ASP A 88 -5.19 2.76 -28.57
N ARG A 89 -5.92 2.55 -27.46
CA ARG A 89 -7.22 3.18 -27.22
C ARG A 89 -7.11 4.70 -27.11
N TYR A 90 -6.09 5.22 -26.42
CA TYR A 90 -5.85 6.67 -26.32
C TYR A 90 -5.48 7.26 -27.69
N LEU A 91 -4.59 6.62 -28.44
CA LEU A 91 -4.17 7.06 -29.77
C LEU A 91 -5.32 7.02 -30.78
N ALA A 92 -6.18 6.01 -30.72
CA ALA A 92 -7.38 5.92 -31.56
C ALA A 92 -8.42 7.01 -31.28
N LYS A 93 -8.37 7.66 -30.11
CA LYS A 93 -9.30 8.74 -29.75
C LYS A 93 -8.81 10.13 -30.15
N VAL A 94 -7.50 10.30 -30.34
CA VAL A 94 -6.87 11.59 -30.69
C VAL A 94 -6.57 11.70 -32.19
N ARG A 95 -6.61 10.59 -32.92
CA ARG A 95 -6.52 10.53 -34.38
C ARG A 95 -7.89 10.61 -35.04
#